data_AF-A0A0J7KZ68-F1
#
_entry.id   AF-A0A0J7KZ68-F1
#
_cell.length_a   1.000
_cell.length_b   1.000
_cell.length_c   1.000
_cell.angle_alpha   90.00
_cell.angle_beta   90.00
_cell.angle_gamma   90.00
#
_symmetry.space_group_name_H-M   'P 1'
#
loop_
_entity.id
_entity.type
_entity.pdbx_description
1 polymer ?
#
loop_
_entity_poly.entity_id
_entity_poly.type
_entity_poly.pdbx_seq_one_letter_code
_entity_poly.pdbx_strand_id
1 'polypeptide(L)'
;MLLNFCDPRLRPEIKCSTISTEGYEVTNLISGSCKGFLAYSCIKPPVHIDITFLCNIRINHILIWPSVGSQKSSGFQLYCRNTNDHSTPHTLLSSGFLNTSDAGLLFYPSDIDPAKILAPANFLKRYIKISMRQLTMYAHVLRITICKTEKSVPALGKIEVWGTVSPRCGKDVVASVYTLWTQHQATFTLPVTECKNGNTSANTTDNRQETKAVFDVPESFLDPITWELMTQPITLPSGNVIDQTTLEKHGQNEAIWGRSLSDPFTGIVFNEHHKPIMATALKSRIDKFLLDNSKLNEIKSIPRVLGHDSTSAIAGDRRITKVPKCVLNKNLLKRTVKDAKLDACKQTINALMQDQNR
;
A
#
# COMPACT_ATOMS: atom_id res chain seq x y z
N MET A 1 -9.58 -26.94 -11.03
CA MET A 1 -9.26 -25.50 -11.11
C MET A 1 -8.39 -25.14 -9.92
N LEU A 2 -7.35 -24.33 -10.12
CA LEU A 2 -6.51 -23.82 -9.04
C LEU A 2 -7.05 -22.45 -8.58
N LEU A 3 -7.15 -22.27 -7.27
CA LEU A 3 -7.75 -21.09 -6.64
C LEU A 3 -6.75 -20.45 -5.68
N ASN A 4 -6.75 -19.12 -5.59
CA ASN A 4 -6.04 -18.40 -4.54
C ASN A 4 -6.94 -18.26 -3.31
N PHE A 5 -6.64 -19.00 -2.25
CA PHE A 5 -7.42 -19.00 -1.00
C PHE A 5 -7.19 -17.78 -0.11
N CYS A 6 -6.25 -16.90 -0.45
CA CYS A 6 -6.12 -15.57 0.15
C CYS A 6 -6.98 -14.51 -0.54
N ASP A 7 -7.68 -14.84 -1.64
CA ASP A 7 -8.55 -13.89 -2.34
C ASP A 7 -9.77 -13.52 -1.48
N PRO A 8 -10.14 -12.23 -1.38
CA PRO A 8 -11.26 -11.78 -0.57
C PRO A 8 -12.60 -12.44 -0.94
N ARG A 9 -12.78 -12.92 -2.18
CA ARG A 9 -13.97 -13.66 -2.63
C ARG A 9 -14.23 -14.92 -1.80
N LEU A 10 -13.17 -15.58 -1.36
CA LEU A 10 -13.23 -16.81 -0.58
C LEU A 10 -13.35 -16.55 0.92
N ARG A 11 -13.41 -15.26 1.32
CA ARG A 11 -13.59 -14.79 2.70
C ARG A 11 -12.66 -15.49 3.70
N PRO A 12 -11.34 -15.54 3.46
CA PRO A 12 -10.42 -16.07 4.45
C PRO A 12 -10.45 -15.19 5.71
N GLU A 13 -10.31 -15.81 6.88
CA GLU A 13 -10.12 -15.09 8.14
C GLU A 13 -8.62 -15.03 8.44
N ILE A 14 -8.10 -13.85 8.80
CA ILE A 14 -6.69 -13.68 9.11
C ILE A 14 -6.49 -13.06 10.50
N LYS A 15 -5.55 -13.60 11.25
CA LYS A 15 -5.20 -13.15 12.61
C LYS A 15 -3.68 -12.98 12.70
N CYS A 16 -3.25 -11.98 13.47
CA CYS A 16 -1.84 -11.77 13.79
C CYS A 16 -1.65 -11.84 15.30
N SER A 17 -0.52 -12.37 15.75
CA SER A 17 -0.16 -12.42 17.17
C SER A 17 0.30 -11.09 17.73
N THR A 18 0.56 -10.08 16.88
CA THR A 18 1.16 -8.81 17.28
C THR A 18 0.39 -7.61 16.75
N ILE A 19 0.62 -6.45 17.38
CA ILE A 19 0.11 -5.16 16.90
C ILE A 19 0.77 -4.75 15.58
N SER A 20 -0.01 -4.11 14.72
CA SER A 20 0.43 -3.61 13.42
C SER A 20 0.67 -2.10 13.48
N THR A 21 1.46 -1.58 12.54
CA THR A 21 1.55 -0.14 12.28
C THR A 21 0.23 0.35 11.65
N GLU A 22 -0.19 1.57 11.96
CA GLU A 22 -1.42 2.18 11.44
C GLU A 22 -1.47 2.13 9.90
N GLY A 23 -2.56 1.61 9.35
CA GLY A 23 -2.75 1.45 7.90
C GLY A 23 -2.01 0.27 7.26
N TYR A 24 -1.26 -0.50 8.04
CA TYR A 24 -0.57 -1.74 7.62
C TYR A 24 -1.08 -2.96 8.39
N GLU A 25 -2.39 -3.04 8.61
CA GLU A 25 -3.00 -4.16 9.31
C GLU A 25 -2.86 -5.48 8.53
N VAL A 26 -2.92 -6.60 9.26
CA VAL A 26 -2.83 -7.95 8.68
C VAL A 26 -3.95 -8.24 7.67
N THR A 27 -5.10 -7.56 7.79
CA THR A 27 -6.23 -7.67 6.86
C THR A 27 -5.88 -7.22 5.44
N ASN A 28 -4.86 -6.37 5.27
CA ASN A 28 -4.39 -5.94 3.95
C ASN A 28 -3.90 -7.10 3.08
N LEU A 29 -3.44 -8.19 3.69
CA LEU A 29 -2.95 -9.38 2.98
C LEU A 29 -4.06 -10.15 2.26
N ILE A 30 -5.32 -9.97 2.68
CA ILE A 30 -6.49 -10.67 2.11
C ILE A 30 -7.51 -9.72 1.48
N SER A 31 -7.37 -8.40 1.64
CA SER A 31 -8.31 -7.41 1.10
C SER A 31 -8.03 -7.00 -0.35
N GLY A 32 -6.93 -7.49 -0.94
CA GLY A 32 -6.46 -7.05 -2.26
C GLY A 32 -5.74 -5.71 -2.26
N SER A 33 -5.45 -5.14 -1.08
CA SER A 33 -4.67 -3.92 -0.91
C SER A 33 -3.19 -4.15 -1.25
N CYS A 34 -2.53 -3.16 -1.84
CA CYS A 34 -1.09 -3.20 -2.13
C CYS A 34 -0.21 -2.83 -0.92
N LYS A 35 -0.79 -2.46 0.22
CA LYS A 35 -0.05 -1.95 1.39
C LYS A 35 0.70 -3.05 2.16
N GLY A 36 0.17 -4.27 2.20
CA GLY A 36 0.73 -5.36 2.98
C GLY A 36 0.61 -5.17 4.50
N PHE A 37 1.36 -6.00 5.24
CA PHE A 37 1.43 -6.04 6.70
C PHE A 37 2.78 -5.54 7.20
N LEU A 38 2.74 -4.69 8.22
CA LEU A 38 3.93 -4.22 8.92
C LEU A 38 3.65 -4.23 10.43
N ALA A 39 4.46 -4.97 11.19
CA ALA A 39 4.37 -4.95 12.64
C ALA A 39 4.76 -3.57 13.19
N TYR A 40 4.32 -3.27 14.41
CA TYR A 40 4.72 -2.03 15.09
C TYR A 40 6.24 -1.99 15.33
N SER A 41 6.84 -0.80 15.36
CA SER A 41 8.31 -0.60 15.33
C SER A 41 9.11 -1.35 16.40
N CYS A 42 8.52 -1.59 17.57
CA CYS A 42 9.18 -2.29 18.68
C CYS A 42 9.03 -3.82 18.64
N ILE A 43 8.25 -4.36 17.70
CA ILE A 43 8.00 -5.81 17.61
C ILE A 43 9.21 -6.51 16.98
N LYS A 44 9.72 -7.52 17.68
CA LYS A 44 10.80 -8.39 17.20
C LYS A 44 10.25 -9.77 16.81
N PRO A 45 10.88 -10.48 15.86
CA PRO A 45 10.55 -11.87 15.59
C PRO A 45 10.65 -12.75 16.86
N PRO A 46 9.82 -13.81 16.98
CA PRO A 46 8.89 -14.33 15.98
C PRO A 46 7.52 -13.64 15.96
N VAL A 47 6.94 -13.45 14.76
CA VAL A 47 5.56 -12.97 14.56
C VAL A 47 4.75 -14.05 13.86
N HIS A 48 3.55 -14.36 14.36
CA HIS A 48 2.67 -15.39 13.81
C HIS A 48 1.47 -14.76 13.10
N ILE A 49 1.25 -15.16 11.86
CA ILE A 49 0.11 -14.77 11.04
C ILE A 49 -0.66 -16.04 10.69
N ASP A 50 -1.89 -16.14 11.18
CA ASP A 50 -2.75 -17.30 11.01
C ASP A 50 -3.84 -16.98 9.98
N ILE A 51 -3.92 -17.77 8.91
CA ILE A 51 -4.94 -17.69 7.86
C ILE A 51 -5.83 -18.91 8.00
N THR A 52 -7.10 -18.69 8.31
CA THR A 52 -8.15 -19.71 8.38
C THR A 52 -8.94 -19.70 7.08
N PHE A 53 -9.01 -20.84 6.42
CA PHE A 53 -9.77 -21.00 5.18
C PHE A 53 -11.23 -21.38 5.48
N LEU A 54 -12.12 -21.08 4.54
CA LEU A 54 -13.54 -21.45 4.61
C LEU A 54 -13.77 -22.97 4.68
N CYS A 55 -12.85 -23.75 4.12
CA CYS A 55 -12.89 -25.20 4.10
C CYS A 55 -11.47 -25.77 4.07
N ASN A 56 -11.33 -27.08 4.26
CA ASN A 56 -10.04 -27.75 4.08
C ASN A 56 -9.60 -27.64 2.62
N ILE A 57 -8.34 -27.27 2.40
CA ILE A 57 -7.75 -27.09 1.08
C ILE A 57 -6.59 -28.05 0.87
N ARG A 58 -6.37 -28.40 -0.39
CA ARG A 58 -5.13 -29.00 -0.88
C ARG A 58 -4.24 -27.89 -1.41
N ILE A 59 -3.16 -27.59 -0.69
CA ILE A 59 -2.14 -26.62 -1.06
C ILE A 59 -1.35 -27.15 -2.27
N ASN A 60 -1.25 -26.35 -3.33
CA ASN A 60 -0.41 -26.59 -4.48
C ASN A 60 0.90 -25.80 -4.37
N HIS A 61 0.82 -24.51 -4.06
CA HIS A 61 2.00 -23.70 -3.79
C HIS A 61 1.64 -22.45 -2.99
N ILE A 62 2.63 -21.88 -2.31
CA ILE A 62 2.50 -20.66 -1.52
C ILE A 62 3.59 -19.70 -1.95
N LEU A 63 3.19 -18.47 -2.31
CA LEU A 63 4.10 -17.39 -2.66
C LEU A 63 4.08 -16.33 -1.56
N ILE A 64 5.27 -15.89 -1.15
CA ILE A 64 5.46 -14.89 -0.09
C ILE A 64 6.34 -13.78 -0.62
N TRP A 65 5.83 -12.55 -0.55
CA TRP A 65 6.59 -11.32 -0.82
C TRP A 65 6.96 -10.67 0.50
N PRO A 66 8.25 -10.64 0.87
CA PRO A 66 8.72 -10.30 2.20
C PRO A 66 8.83 -8.80 2.49
N SER A 67 8.70 -7.95 1.47
CA SER A 67 9.07 -6.53 1.55
C SER A 67 7.84 -5.62 1.57
N VAL A 68 7.85 -4.63 2.47
CA VAL A 68 6.90 -3.51 2.51
C VAL A 68 7.73 -2.23 2.57
N GLY A 69 7.76 -1.47 1.48
CA GLY A 69 8.65 -0.31 1.34
C GLY A 69 10.11 -0.69 1.59
N SER A 70 10.74 -0.05 2.57
CA SER A 70 12.13 -0.32 2.98
C SER A 70 12.29 -1.49 3.96
N GLN A 71 11.21 -2.05 4.48
CA GLN A 71 11.23 -3.11 5.49
C GLN A 71 11.23 -4.48 4.80
N LYS A 72 12.10 -5.41 5.25
CA LYS A 72 12.24 -6.74 4.63
C LYS A 72 12.43 -7.84 5.67
N SER A 73 11.49 -8.77 5.71
CA SER A 73 11.64 -10.01 6.47
C SER A 73 12.49 -11.01 5.71
N SER A 74 13.41 -11.70 6.40
CA SER A 74 14.36 -12.61 5.77
C SER A 74 14.14 -14.08 6.15
N GLY A 75 13.37 -14.39 7.19
CA GLY A 75 13.14 -15.75 7.64
C GLY A 75 11.66 -16.06 7.81
N PHE A 76 11.21 -17.13 7.15
CA PHE A 76 9.83 -17.58 7.17
C PHE A 76 9.76 -19.06 7.50
N GLN A 77 8.82 -19.42 8.38
CA GLN A 77 8.46 -20.80 8.67
C GLN A 77 6.97 -20.98 8.42
N LEU A 78 6.60 -22.03 7.70
CA LEU A 78 5.22 -22.39 7.43
C LEU A 78 4.77 -23.50 8.35
N TYR A 79 3.64 -23.30 9.00
CA TYR A 79 2.98 -24.32 9.79
C TYR A 79 1.54 -24.49 9.32
N CYS A 80 0.98 -25.67 9.55
CA CYS A 80 -0.38 -25.99 9.15
C CYS A 80 -1.07 -26.85 10.20
N ARG A 81 -2.40 -26.69 10.29
CA ARG A 81 -3.31 -27.58 11.00
C ARG A 81 -4.54 -27.88 10.14
N ASN A 82 -5.15 -29.02 10.37
CA ASN A 82 -6.30 -29.53 9.62
C ASN A 82 -7.66 -29.23 10.28
N THR A 83 -7.64 -28.68 11.50
CA THR A 83 -8.82 -28.34 12.29
C THR A 83 -8.72 -26.91 12.81
N ASN A 84 -9.86 -26.34 13.17
CA ASN A 84 -9.94 -25.05 13.85
C ASN A 84 -9.69 -25.14 15.35
N ASP A 85 -9.61 -26.35 15.91
CA ASP A 85 -9.37 -26.51 17.34
C ASP A 85 -7.98 -25.98 17.72
N HIS A 86 -7.96 -25.01 18.62
CA HIS A 86 -6.75 -24.39 19.15
C HIS A 86 -5.92 -25.35 20.02
N SER A 87 -6.53 -26.46 20.48
CA SER A 87 -5.82 -27.52 21.21
C SER A 87 -4.81 -28.26 20.33
N THR A 88 -5.06 -28.33 19.01
CA THR A 88 -4.19 -29.04 18.10
C THR A 88 -2.95 -28.21 17.74
N PRO A 89 -1.73 -28.74 17.93
CA PRO A 89 -0.53 -28.00 17.64
C PRO A 89 -0.36 -27.81 16.13
N HIS A 90 0.17 -26.66 15.76
CA HIS A 90 0.54 -26.37 14.38
C HIS A 90 1.77 -27.20 14.00
N THR A 91 1.71 -27.94 12.90
CA THR A 91 2.84 -28.75 12.44
C THR A 91 3.66 -27.99 11.40
N LEU A 92 4.99 -28.02 11.52
CA LEU A 92 5.91 -27.35 10.60
C LEU A 92 5.88 -28.05 9.23
N LEU A 93 5.55 -27.30 8.18
CA LEU A 93 5.58 -27.76 6.79
C LEU A 93 6.95 -27.56 6.15
N SER A 94 7.48 -26.34 6.20
CA SER A 94 8.75 -25.98 5.58
C SER A 94 9.28 -24.67 6.14
N SER A 95 10.56 -24.41 5.94
CA SER A 95 11.24 -23.18 6.35
C SER A 95 12.08 -22.64 5.21
N GLY A 96 12.19 -21.31 5.14
CA GLY A 96 12.98 -20.64 4.12
C GLY A 96 13.60 -19.37 4.69
N PHE A 97 14.88 -19.20 4.39
CA PHE A 97 15.66 -18.02 4.73
C PHE A 97 16.15 -17.38 3.45
N LEU A 98 15.76 -16.14 3.24
CA LEU A 98 16.08 -15.33 2.08
C LEU A 98 17.45 -14.69 2.24
N ASN A 99 18.17 -14.62 1.13
CA ASN A 99 19.38 -13.82 0.99
C ASN A 99 19.02 -12.39 0.53
N THR A 100 20.04 -11.53 0.47
CA THR A 100 19.89 -10.13 0.04
C THR A 100 19.35 -10.01 -1.40
N SER A 101 19.75 -10.93 -2.29
CA SER A 101 19.32 -10.99 -3.70
C SER A 101 17.92 -11.55 -3.93
N ASP A 102 17.36 -12.26 -2.95
CA ASP A 102 16.09 -12.96 -3.16
C ASP A 102 14.92 -11.98 -3.05
N ALA A 103 14.04 -12.01 -4.06
CA ALA A 103 12.86 -11.15 -4.14
C ALA A 103 11.69 -11.68 -3.29
N GLY A 104 11.64 -12.99 -3.07
CA GLY A 104 10.59 -13.63 -2.29
C GLY A 104 10.77 -15.14 -2.16
N LEU A 105 9.75 -15.80 -1.65
CA LEU A 105 9.81 -17.21 -1.28
C LEU A 105 8.66 -17.98 -1.94
N LEU A 106 8.99 -19.11 -2.57
CA LEU A 106 8.04 -20.05 -3.15
C LEU A 106 8.13 -21.37 -2.38
N PHE A 107 7.03 -21.76 -1.75
CA PHE A 107 6.86 -23.09 -1.18
C PHE A 107 6.00 -23.97 -2.07
N TYR A 108 6.43 -25.20 -2.30
CA TYR A 108 5.68 -26.17 -3.09
C TYR A 108 5.85 -27.58 -2.52
N PRO A 109 4.82 -28.43 -2.49
CA PRO A 109 4.96 -29.86 -2.22
C PRO A 109 5.94 -30.53 -3.19
N SER A 110 6.72 -31.49 -2.72
CA SER A 110 7.63 -32.27 -3.56
C SER A 110 6.95 -32.99 -4.73
N ASP A 111 5.64 -33.21 -4.66
CA ASP A 111 4.83 -33.86 -5.70
C ASP A 111 4.60 -32.97 -6.95
N ILE A 112 5.00 -31.68 -6.90
CA ILE A 112 4.70 -30.68 -7.94
C ILE A 112 5.98 -30.15 -8.56
N ASP A 113 6.01 -30.09 -9.89
CA ASP A 113 7.15 -29.54 -10.63
C ASP A 113 7.23 -28.01 -10.47
N PRO A 114 8.32 -27.46 -9.91
CA PRO A 114 8.48 -26.02 -9.68
C PRO A 114 8.69 -25.21 -10.97
N ALA A 115 8.84 -25.86 -12.12
CA ALA A 115 8.94 -25.22 -13.44
C ALA A 115 7.57 -24.84 -14.00
N LYS A 116 6.49 -25.50 -13.55
CA LYS A 116 5.11 -25.23 -13.99
C LYS A 116 4.46 -24.07 -13.22
N ILE A 117 5.10 -23.62 -12.14
CA ILE A 117 4.59 -22.55 -11.28
C ILE A 117 5.08 -21.21 -11.82
N LEU A 118 4.14 -20.33 -12.15
CA LEU A 118 4.39 -18.94 -12.51
C LEU A 118 4.81 -18.16 -11.25
N ALA A 119 6.11 -18.18 -10.95
CA ALA A 119 6.70 -17.38 -9.87
C ALA A 119 7.55 -16.24 -10.46
N PRO A 120 7.58 -15.05 -9.84
CA PRO A 120 8.45 -13.97 -10.26
C PRO A 120 9.93 -14.37 -10.25
N ALA A 121 10.75 -13.68 -11.04
CA ALA A 121 12.19 -13.88 -11.06
C ALA A 121 12.80 -13.70 -9.65
N ASN A 122 13.85 -14.47 -9.33
CA ASN A 122 14.59 -14.42 -8.06
C ASN A 122 13.79 -14.85 -6.81
N PHE A 123 12.78 -15.69 -6.97
CA PHE A 123 12.12 -16.35 -5.84
C PHE A 123 12.92 -17.56 -5.36
N LEU A 124 13.23 -17.58 -4.06
CA LEU A 124 13.86 -18.72 -3.43
C LEU A 124 12.84 -19.88 -3.36
N LYS A 125 13.19 -21.01 -3.96
CA LYS A 125 12.32 -22.18 -4.00
C LYS A 125 12.61 -23.09 -2.81
N ARG A 126 11.56 -23.49 -2.08
CA ARG A 126 11.63 -24.42 -0.94
C ARG A 126 10.55 -25.49 -1.08
N TYR A 127 10.95 -26.75 -1.04
CA TYR A 127 10.00 -27.84 -1.08
C TYR A 127 9.41 -28.12 0.31
N ILE A 128 8.18 -28.61 0.33
CA ILE A 128 7.53 -29.19 1.50
C ILE A 128 7.73 -30.70 1.42
N LYS A 129 8.25 -31.30 2.48
CA LYS A 129 8.59 -32.73 2.53
C LYS A 129 7.37 -33.60 2.22
N ILE A 130 7.58 -34.70 1.50
CA ILE A 130 6.55 -35.71 1.20
C ILE A 130 5.87 -36.26 2.47
N SER A 131 6.60 -36.37 3.58
CA SER A 131 6.02 -36.78 4.87
C SER A 131 4.87 -35.87 5.34
N MET A 132 4.86 -34.60 4.91
CA MET A 132 3.84 -33.61 5.26
C MET A 132 2.67 -33.57 4.26
N ARG A 133 2.62 -34.49 3.29
CA ARG A 133 1.62 -34.53 2.22
C ARG A 133 0.18 -34.52 2.75
N GLN A 134 -0.07 -35.27 3.83
CA GLN A 134 -1.39 -35.31 4.47
C GLN A 134 -1.84 -33.92 4.95
N LEU A 135 -0.93 -33.14 5.55
CA LEU A 135 -1.25 -31.79 6.02
C LEU A 135 -1.49 -30.83 4.85
N THR A 136 -0.66 -30.93 3.80
CA THR A 136 -0.88 -30.12 2.58
C THR A 136 -2.16 -30.48 1.84
N MET A 137 -2.71 -31.70 2.01
CA MET A 137 -3.97 -32.13 1.38
C MET A 137 -5.23 -31.67 2.12
N TYR A 138 -5.10 -31.42 3.43
CA TYR A 138 -6.24 -31.17 4.32
C TYR A 138 -6.03 -29.91 5.17
N ALA A 139 -5.30 -28.93 4.65
CA ALA A 139 -4.96 -27.71 5.36
C ALA A 139 -6.22 -26.89 5.64
N HIS A 140 -6.48 -26.58 6.91
CA HIS A 140 -7.60 -25.70 7.30
C HIS A 140 -7.07 -24.34 7.75
N VAL A 141 -6.00 -24.33 8.53
CA VAL A 141 -5.35 -23.10 8.98
C VAL A 141 -3.87 -23.16 8.65
N LEU A 142 -3.40 -22.11 7.98
CA LEU A 142 -2.02 -21.90 7.62
C LEU A 142 -1.44 -20.81 8.53
N ARG A 143 -0.39 -21.15 9.27
CA ARG A 143 0.36 -20.20 10.10
C ARG A 143 1.68 -19.87 9.41
N ILE A 144 1.88 -18.60 9.09
CA ILE A 144 3.17 -18.06 8.65
C ILE A 144 3.85 -17.43 9.84
N THR A 145 5.06 -17.89 10.16
CA THR A 145 5.89 -17.33 11.21
C THR A 145 7.04 -16.57 10.58
N ILE A 146 7.10 -15.26 10.82
CA ILE A 146 8.27 -14.43 10.49
C ILE A 146 9.27 -14.63 11.62
N CYS A 147 10.36 -15.35 11.37
CA CYS A 147 11.35 -15.71 12.40
C CYS A 147 12.64 -14.88 12.32
N LYS A 148 12.89 -14.18 11.21
CA LYS A 148 14.09 -13.35 11.04
C LYS A 148 13.80 -12.13 10.17
N THR A 149 14.39 -10.98 10.52
CA THR A 149 14.35 -9.74 9.74
C THR A 149 15.78 -9.22 9.52
N GLU A 150 15.97 -8.41 8.49
CA GLU A 150 17.27 -7.78 8.20
C GLU A 150 17.18 -6.28 8.52
N LYS A 151 17.71 -5.87 9.70
CA LYS A 151 17.72 -4.48 10.18
C LYS A 151 16.38 -3.73 10.00
N SER A 152 15.27 -4.46 10.14
CA SER A 152 13.93 -3.98 9.85
C SER A 152 12.91 -4.64 10.77
N VAL A 153 11.71 -4.06 10.78
CA VAL A 153 10.55 -4.56 11.51
C VAL A 153 9.92 -5.72 10.73
N PRO A 154 9.29 -6.72 11.38
CA PRO A 154 8.58 -7.78 10.69
C PRO A 154 7.57 -7.24 9.69
N ALA A 155 7.84 -7.50 8.41
CA ALA A 155 7.05 -7.04 7.28
C ALA A 155 6.65 -8.21 6.39
N LEU A 156 5.47 -8.11 5.77
CA LEU A 156 4.99 -9.06 4.78
C LEU A 156 4.18 -8.28 3.74
N GLY A 157 4.69 -8.18 2.52
CA GLY A 157 4.06 -7.38 1.46
C GLY A 157 2.81 -8.04 0.87
N LYS A 158 2.96 -9.30 0.48
CA LYS A 158 1.87 -10.07 -0.13
C LYS A 158 2.04 -11.55 0.19
N ILE A 159 0.92 -12.25 0.25
CA ILE A 159 0.88 -13.70 0.32
C ILE A 159 -0.17 -14.24 -0.62
N GLU A 160 0.16 -15.32 -1.30
CA GLU A 160 -0.79 -16.07 -2.12
C GLU A 160 -0.72 -17.55 -1.76
N VAL A 161 -1.88 -18.15 -1.53
CA VAL A 161 -2.00 -19.57 -1.21
C VAL A 161 -2.83 -20.22 -2.31
N TRP A 162 -2.14 -20.86 -3.24
CA TRP A 162 -2.75 -21.51 -4.39
C TRP A 162 -3.03 -22.98 -4.10
N GLY A 163 -4.24 -23.43 -4.43
CA GLY A 163 -4.65 -24.80 -4.15
C GLY A 163 -5.96 -25.21 -4.80
N THR A 164 -6.45 -26.39 -4.42
CA THR A 164 -7.80 -26.85 -4.73
C THR A 164 -8.56 -27.10 -3.43
N VAL A 165 -9.89 -27.15 -3.48
CA VAL A 165 -10.66 -27.66 -2.33
C VAL A 165 -10.21 -29.10 -2.04
N SER A 166 -10.14 -29.47 -0.76
CA SER A 166 -9.78 -30.81 -0.32
C SER A 166 -10.75 -31.85 -0.89
N PRO A 167 -10.27 -33.05 -1.26
CA PRO A 167 -11.13 -34.14 -1.75
C PRO A 167 -12.10 -34.68 -0.70
N ARG A 168 -11.86 -34.39 0.60
CA ARG A 168 -12.77 -34.78 1.69
C ARG A 168 -13.95 -33.84 1.89
N CYS A 169 -13.93 -32.66 1.28
CA CYS A 169 -15.04 -31.72 1.37
C CYS A 169 -16.24 -32.25 0.59
N GLY A 170 -17.45 -32.00 1.11
CA GLY A 170 -18.70 -32.35 0.43
C GLY A 170 -18.82 -31.61 -0.91
N LYS A 171 -19.56 -32.22 -1.85
CA LYS A 171 -19.80 -31.63 -3.18
C LYS A 171 -20.44 -30.25 -3.09
N ASP A 172 -21.28 -30.02 -2.07
CA ASP A 172 -21.94 -28.74 -1.81
C ASP A 172 -20.96 -27.64 -1.44
N VAL A 173 -19.95 -27.95 -0.63
CA VAL A 173 -18.88 -27.01 -0.25
C VAL A 173 -18.03 -26.67 -1.47
N VAL A 174 -17.69 -27.68 -2.27
CA VAL A 174 -16.93 -27.49 -3.51
C VAL A 174 -17.71 -26.59 -4.48
N ALA A 175 -19.00 -26.86 -4.68
CA ALA A 175 -19.88 -26.03 -5.50
C ALA A 175 -19.97 -24.60 -4.94
N SER A 176 -20.12 -24.43 -3.62
CA SER A 176 -20.17 -23.13 -2.96
C SER A 176 -18.89 -22.32 -3.12
N VAL A 177 -17.73 -22.95 -3.02
CA VAL A 177 -16.44 -22.28 -3.27
C VAL A 177 -16.34 -21.83 -4.73
N TYR A 178 -16.77 -22.67 -5.67
CA TYR A 178 -16.78 -22.31 -7.08
C TYR A 178 -17.81 -21.23 -7.42
N THR A 179 -18.98 -21.24 -6.79
CA THR A 179 -19.97 -20.16 -6.97
C THR A 179 -19.43 -18.86 -6.38
N LEU A 180 -18.81 -18.86 -5.19
CA LEU A 180 -18.17 -17.64 -4.65
C LEU A 180 -17.08 -17.09 -5.57
N TRP A 181 -16.28 -17.97 -6.16
CA TRP A 181 -15.26 -17.57 -7.13
C TRP A 181 -15.84 -16.96 -8.41
N THR A 182 -16.96 -17.51 -8.90
CA THR A 182 -17.59 -17.15 -10.18
C THR A 182 -18.63 -16.02 -10.05
N GLN A 183 -19.35 -15.92 -8.93
CA GLN A 183 -20.39 -14.91 -8.68
C GLN A 183 -19.81 -13.50 -8.69
N HIS A 184 -18.60 -13.32 -8.15
CA HIS A 184 -17.91 -12.06 -8.29
C HIS A 184 -17.37 -11.82 -9.70
N GLN A 185 -17.23 -12.83 -10.56
CA GLN A 185 -16.90 -12.63 -11.97
C GLN A 185 -18.05 -12.00 -12.75
N ALA A 186 -19.32 -12.23 -12.36
CA ALA A 186 -20.48 -11.55 -12.94
C ALA A 186 -20.69 -10.12 -12.39
N THR A 187 -20.21 -9.83 -11.18
CA THR A 187 -20.12 -8.46 -10.63
C THR A 187 -18.84 -7.72 -11.10
N PHE A 188 -17.83 -8.46 -11.60
CA PHE A 188 -16.55 -7.96 -12.13
C PHE A 188 -16.34 -8.27 -13.62
N THR A 189 -17.39 -8.36 -14.43
CA THR A 189 -17.28 -8.11 -15.87
C THR A 189 -17.20 -6.61 -16.15
N LEU A 190 -16.17 -5.96 -15.60
CA LEU A 190 -15.38 -4.85 -16.18
C LEU A 190 -14.01 -4.87 -15.45
N PRO A 191 -12.90 -4.71 -16.19
CA PRO A 191 -11.66 -5.47 -15.92
C PRO A 191 -10.72 -4.78 -14.93
N VAL A 192 -10.25 -5.55 -13.95
CA VAL A 192 -9.12 -5.21 -13.08
C VAL A 192 -7.83 -5.24 -13.90
N THR A 193 -7.12 -4.11 -13.85
CA THR A 193 -5.77 -3.86 -14.35
C THR A 193 -4.78 -4.89 -13.80
N GLU A 194 -4.22 -5.70 -14.69
CA GLU A 194 -3.01 -6.46 -14.45
C GLU A 194 -1.83 -5.49 -14.37
N CYS A 195 -1.08 -5.52 -13.26
CA CYS A 195 0.25 -4.93 -13.21
C CYS A 195 1.19 -5.79 -14.07
N LYS A 196 1.59 -5.30 -15.24
CA LYS A 196 2.73 -5.83 -16.01
C LYS A 196 3.79 -4.75 -16.16
N ASN A 197 4.91 -4.94 -15.45
CA ASN A 197 6.19 -4.35 -15.83
C ASN A 197 6.74 -5.13 -17.03
N GLY A 198 7.25 -4.40 -18.02
CA GLY A 198 7.51 -4.89 -19.37
C GLY A 198 8.77 -5.73 -19.58
N ASN A 199 8.86 -6.32 -20.77
CA ASN A 199 9.95 -6.09 -21.72
C ASN A 199 9.56 -6.58 -23.13
N THR A 200 9.92 -5.76 -24.11
CA THR A 200 9.71 -5.83 -25.56
C THR A 200 10.25 -7.10 -26.22
N SER A 201 9.48 -7.67 -27.16
CA SER A 201 9.97 -8.04 -28.50
C SER A 201 8.80 -8.40 -29.43
N ALA A 202 8.85 -7.88 -30.64
CA ALA A 202 7.90 -8.02 -31.74
C ALA A 202 7.69 -9.49 -32.18
N ASN A 203 6.46 -9.83 -32.60
CA ASN A 203 6.17 -10.25 -33.99
C ASN A 203 4.68 -10.58 -34.20
N THR A 204 4.17 -9.98 -35.27
CA THR A 204 2.97 -10.19 -36.10
C THR A 204 2.23 -11.53 -35.96
N THR A 205 0.91 -11.49 -35.77
CA THR A 205 -0.12 -12.11 -36.64
C THR A 205 -1.54 -11.87 -36.13
N ASP A 206 -2.48 -11.89 -37.08
CA ASP A 206 -3.76 -11.20 -37.13
C ASP A 206 -4.97 -12.06 -36.70
N ASN A 207 -6.11 -11.40 -36.45
CA ASN A 207 -7.51 -11.88 -36.41
C ASN A 207 -8.11 -12.47 -35.11
N ARG A 208 -8.87 -11.65 -34.35
CA ARG A 208 -10.37 -11.65 -34.29
C ARG A 208 -10.87 -10.66 -33.22
N GLN A 209 -11.77 -9.77 -33.62
CA GLN A 209 -12.34 -8.67 -32.82
C GLN A 209 -13.22 -9.15 -31.65
N GLU A 210 -12.90 -8.69 -30.45
CA GLU A 210 -13.83 -8.12 -29.46
C GLU A 210 -13.05 -7.06 -28.66
N THR A 211 -13.16 -5.80 -29.08
CA THR A 211 -12.52 -4.64 -28.45
C THR A 211 -13.13 -4.36 -27.07
N LYS A 212 -12.56 -4.94 -26.01
CA LYS A 212 -12.50 -4.28 -24.70
C LYS A 212 -11.59 -3.07 -24.88
N ALA A 213 -12.17 -1.87 -24.99
CA ALA A 213 -11.39 -0.65 -24.98
C ALA A 213 -10.64 -0.57 -23.64
N VAL A 214 -9.33 -0.83 -23.70
CA VAL A 214 -8.41 -0.54 -22.61
C VAL A 214 -8.46 0.96 -22.40
N PHE A 215 -8.90 1.39 -21.23
CA PHE A 215 -8.94 2.81 -20.89
C PHE A 215 -7.53 3.24 -20.50
N ASP A 216 -6.75 3.68 -21.49
CA ASP A 216 -5.42 4.23 -21.27
C ASP A 216 -5.52 5.74 -21.04
N VAL A 217 -5.31 6.17 -19.79
CA VAL A 217 -5.12 7.59 -19.47
C VAL A 217 -3.73 8.01 -19.96
N PRO A 218 -3.61 9.02 -20.83
CA PRO A 218 -2.30 9.49 -21.27
C PRO A 218 -1.42 9.91 -20.09
N GLU A 219 -0.16 9.46 -20.06
CA GLU A 219 0.81 9.80 -19.00
C GLU A 219 0.94 11.31 -18.77
N SER A 220 0.76 12.12 -19.82
CA SER A 220 0.77 13.58 -19.72
C SER A 220 -0.32 14.18 -18.83
N PHE A 221 -1.34 13.41 -18.46
CA PHE A 221 -2.43 13.82 -17.57
C PHE A 221 -2.21 13.36 -16.13
N LEU A 222 -1.20 12.52 -15.89
CA LEU A 222 -0.85 12.01 -14.57
C LEU A 222 0.21 12.90 -13.91
N ASP A 223 0.10 13.05 -12.60
CA ASP A 223 1.09 13.73 -11.79
C ASP A 223 2.38 12.87 -11.72
N PRO A 224 3.57 13.41 -12.05
CA PRO A 224 4.83 12.66 -12.00
C PRO A 224 5.23 12.11 -10.63
N ILE A 225 4.70 12.67 -9.54
CA ILE A 225 5.02 12.29 -8.16
C ILE A 225 3.98 11.32 -7.62
N THR A 226 2.68 11.61 -7.76
CA THR A 226 1.61 10.77 -7.19
C THR A 226 1.12 9.70 -8.16
N TRP A 227 1.41 9.83 -9.46
CA TRP A 227 0.89 9.00 -10.54
C TRP A 227 -0.66 8.97 -10.61
N GLU A 228 -1.29 10.01 -10.05
CA GLU A 228 -2.74 10.22 -10.08
C GLU A 228 -3.11 11.24 -11.16
N LEU A 229 -4.36 11.20 -11.67
CA LEU A 229 -4.82 12.19 -12.63
C LEU A 229 -4.79 13.60 -12.02
N MET A 230 -4.11 14.53 -12.69
CA MET A 230 -4.03 15.92 -12.24
C MET A 230 -5.40 16.59 -12.30
N THR A 231 -5.83 17.18 -11.18
CA THR A 231 -7.07 17.95 -11.10
C THR A 231 -6.82 19.42 -11.40
N GLN A 232 -5.69 19.94 -10.94
CA GLN A 232 -5.24 21.33 -11.07
C GLN A 232 -3.76 21.32 -11.44
N PRO A 233 -3.43 21.11 -12.72
CA PRO A 233 -2.04 21.05 -13.17
C PRO A 233 -1.38 22.43 -13.04
N ILE A 234 -0.22 22.46 -12.40
CA ILE A 234 0.63 23.62 -12.21
C ILE A 234 2.02 23.35 -12.79
N THR A 235 2.51 24.26 -13.62
CA THR A 235 3.85 24.23 -14.17
C THR A 235 4.80 24.90 -13.19
N LEU A 236 5.83 24.15 -12.80
CA LEU A 236 6.92 24.62 -11.97
C LEU A 236 7.95 25.39 -12.80
N PRO A 237 8.79 26.24 -12.17
CA PRO A 237 9.90 26.91 -12.84
C PRO A 237 10.88 25.94 -13.52
N SER A 238 11.00 24.71 -13.01
CA SER A 238 11.76 23.62 -13.64
C SER A 238 11.18 23.13 -14.98
N GLY A 239 9.96 23.55 -15.33
CA GLY A 239 9.24 23.10 -16.53
C GLY A 239 8.40 21.84 -16.30
N ASN A 240 8.54 21.17 -15.16
CA ASN A 240 7.71 20.02 -14.80
C ASN A 240 6.30 20.45 -14.41
N VAL A 241 5.30 19.62 -14.69
CA VAL A 241 3.90 19.88 -14.35
C VAL A 241 3.46 18.88 -13.28
N ILE A 242 2.92 19.38 -12.18
CA ILE A 242 2.40 18.58 -11.06
C ILE A 242 1.00 19.06 -10.68
N ASP A 243 0.28 18.32 -9.85
CA ASP A 243 -0.98 18.77 -9.29
C ASP A 243 -0.77 19.79 -8.16
N GLN A 244 -1.71 20.73 -8.02
CA GLN A 244 -1.66 21.74 -6.96
C GLN A 244 -1.62 21.10 -5.56
N THR A 245 -2.40 20.03 -5.33
CA THR A 245 -2.44 19.37 -4.02
C THR A 245 -1.11 18.70 -3.69
N THR A 246 -0.38 18.23 -4.70
CA THR A 246 0.96 17.68 -4.57
C THR A 246 1.95 18.74 -4.11
N LEU A 247 1.90 19.94 -4.67
CA LEU A 247 2.77 21.05 -4.24
C LEU A 247 2.44 21.52 -2.82
N GLU A 248 1.15 21.59 -2.47
CA GLU A 248 0.72 21.96 -1.11
C GLU A 248 1.21 20.97 -0.06
N LYS A 249 1.08 19.66 -0.33
CA LYS A 249 1.62 18.59 0.53
C LYS A 249 3.13 18.68 0.67
N HIS A 250 3.85 18.93 -0.43
CA HIS A 250 5.30 19.14 -0.38
C HIS A 250 5.67 20.33 0.52
N GLY A 251 4.98 21.47 0.36
CA GLY A 251 5.19 22.64 1.20
C GLY A 251 4.93 22.41 2.68
N GLN A 252 3.86 21.68 3.01
CA GLN A 252 3.55 21.30 4.39
C GLN A 252 4.65 20.43 4.99
N ASN A 253 5.16 19.47 4.22
CA ASN A 253 6.25 18.60 4.66
C ASN A 253 7.55 19.40 4.86
N GLU A 254 7.93 20.28 3.93
CA GLU A 254 9.13 21.12 4.07
C GLU A 254 9.02 22.09 5.27
N ALA A 255 7.83 22.61 5.54
CA ALA A 255 7.59 23.49 6.69
C ALA A 255 7.78 22.78 8.04
N ILE A 256 7.49 21.47 8.13
CA ILE A 256 7.80 20.66 9.33
C ILE A 256 9.31 20.68 9.63
N TRP A 257 10.14 20.71 8.58
CA TRP A 257 11.60 20.80 8.67
C TRP A 257 12.12 22.25 8.72
N GLY A 258 11.23 23.24 8.82
CA GLY A 258 11.59 24.65 8.87
C GLY A 258 12.08 25.23 7.53
N ARG A 259 11.85 24.51 6.42
CA ARG A 259 12.22 24.96 5.07
C ARG A 259 11.07 25.71 4.41
N SER A 260 11.43 26.60 3.49
CA SER A 260 10.45 27.35 2.68
C SER A 260 9.97 26.51 1.50
N LEU A 261 8.79 26.83 0.98
CA LEU A 261 8.23 26.17 -0.19
C LEU A 261 9.22 26.22 -1.36
N SER A 262 9.55 25.05 -1.90
CA SER A 262 10.53 24.89 -2.98
C SER A 262 10.04 23.95 -4.07
N ASP A 263 10.70 23.98 -5.22
CA ASP A 263 10.42 23.06 -6.32
C ASP A 263 10.83 21.62 -5.93
N PRO A 264 9.90 20.64 -5.96
CA PRO A 264 10.19 19.26 -5.58
C PRO A 264 11.30 18.56 -6.37
N PHE A 265 11.58 19.00 -7.61
CA PHE A 265 12.57 18.36 -8.50
C PHE A 265 13.94 19.02 -8.44
N THR A 266 14.00 20.33 -8.19
CA THR A 266 15.25 21.11 -8.21
C THR A 266 15.67 21.63 -6.84
N GLY A 267 14.76 21.67 -5.87
CA GLY A 267 14.99 22.23 -4.54
C GLY A 267 15.15 23.76 -4.52
N ILE A 268 14.85 24.45 -5.63
CA ILE A 268 14.94 25.91 -5.72
C ILE A 268 13.72 26.51 -5.03
N VAL A 269 13.97 27.43 -4.09
CA VAL A 269 12.92 28.14 -3.36
C VAL A 269 12.16 29.08 -4.31
N PHE A 270 10.83 29.10 -4.19
CA PHE A 270 10.03 29.99 -5.02
C PHE A 270 10.25 31.46 -4.63
N ASN A 271 10.40 32.29 -5.66
CA ASN A 271 10.60 33.74 -5.54
C ASN A 271 9.59 34.45 -6.45
N GLU A 272 9.51 35.79 -6.42
CA GLU A 272 8.60 36.55 -7.30
C GLU A 272 8.78 36.22 -8.80
N HIS A 273 10.02 35.91 -9.20
CA HIS A 273 10.40 35.52 -10.57
C HIS A 273 10.30 34.01 -10.84
N HIS A 274 10.26 33.18 -9.80
CA HIS A 274 10.23 31.71 -9.89
C HIS A 274 9.02 31.23 -9.11
N LYS A 275 7.83 31.32 -9.70
CA LYS A 275 6.57 30.90 -9.07
C LYS A 275 5.87 29.85 -9.93
N PRO A 276 5.13 28.91 -9.32
CA PRO A 276 4.30 27.98 -10.06
C PRO A 276 3.20 28.73 -10.83
N ILE A 277 2.95 28.31 -12.06
CA ILE A 277 1.94 28.91 -12.96
C ILE A 277 0.90 27.83 -13.30
N MET A 278 -0.38 28.19 -13.28
CA MET A 278 -1.45 27.26 -13.68
C MET A 278 -1.31 26.85 -15.14
N ALA A 279 -1.27 25.55 -15.42
CA ALA A 279 -1.19 25.00 -16.77
C ALA A 279 -2.60 24.90 -17.39
N THR A 280 -3.20 26.04 -17.73
CA THR A 280 -4.58 26.14 -18.22
C THR A 280 -4.83 25.31 -19.49
N ALA A 281 -3.86 25.27 -20.41
CA ALA A 281 -3.95 24.46 -21.62
C ALA A 281 -4.03 22.96 -21.31
N LEU A 282 -3.21 22.45 -20.38
CA LEU A 282 -3.26 21.05 -19.97
C LEU A 282 -4.55 20.74 -19.23
N LYS A 283 -4.99 21.64 -18.35
CA LYS A 283 -6.28 21.54 -17.66
C LYS A 283 -7.44 21.38 -18.66
N SER A 284 -7.48 22.20 -19.72
CA SER A 284 -8.52 22.09 -20.74
C SER A 284 -8.55 20.73 -21.45
N ARG A 285 -7.37 20.11 -21.67
CA ARG A 285 -7.24 18.79 -22.29
C ARG A 285 -7.70 17.68 -21.36
N ILE A 286 -7.34 17.77 -20.07
CA ILE A 286 -7.79 16.84 -19.03
C ILE A 286 -9.30 16.93 -18.88
N ASP A 287 -9.86 18.14 -18.82
CA ASP A 287 -11.31 18.32 -18.68
C ASP A 287 -12.06 17.75 -19.89
N LYS A 288 -11.59 18.02 -21.11
CA LYS A 288 -12.14 17.41 -22.33
C LYS A 288 -12.10 15.89 -22.24
N PHE A 289 -10.96 15.31 -21.85
CA PHE A 289 -10.80 13.87 -21.69
C PHE A 289 -11.77 13.28 -20.67
N LEU A 290 -12.02 13.97 -19.55
CA LEU A 290 -12.99 13.55 -18.54
C LEU A 290 -14.43 13.61 -19.04
N LEU A 291 -14.78 14.62 -19.86
CA LEU A 291 -16.11 14.71 -20.49
C LEU A 291 -16.32 13.56 -21.48
N ASP A 292 -15.35 13.33 -22.36
CA ASP A 292 -15.41 12.31 -23.42
C ASP A 292 -15.54 10.90 -22.83
N ASN A 293 -14.95 10.66 -21.66
CA ASN A 293 -14.92 9.37 -20.98
C ASN A 293 -15.86 9.28 -19.76
N SER A 294 -16.79 10.22 -19.60
CA SER A 294 -17.72 10.32 -18.46
C SER A 294 -18.59 9.06 -18.20
N LYS A 295 -18.73 8.18 -19.20
CA LYS A 295 -19.47 6.91 -19.11
C LYS A 295 -18.72 5.85 -18.30
N LEU A 296 -17.41 5.98 -18.12
CA LEU A 296 -16.59 5.04 -17.36
C LEU A 296 -16.70 5.32 -15.86
N ASN A 297 -16.92 4.26 -15.07
CA ASN A 297 -17.08 4.39 -13.62
C ASN A 297 -15.79 4.83 -12.91
N GLU A 298 -14.62 4.57 -13.50
CA GLU A 298 -13.30 4.98 -12.99
C GLU A 298 -13.12 6.50 -12.92
N ILE A 299 -13.75 7.24 -13.83
CA ILE A 299 -13.71 8.71 -13.85
C ILE A 299 -14.68 9.33 -12.85
N LYS A 300 -15.76 8.63 -12.48
CA LYS A 300 -16.75 9.14 -11.51
C LYS A 300 -16.19 9.25 -10.09
N SER A 301 -15.21 8.41 -9.74
CA SER A 301 -14.55 8.43 -8.43
C SER A 301 -13.49 9.52 -8.29
N ILE A 302 -13.14 10.24 -9.35
CA ILE A 302 -12.08 11.25 -9.33
C ILE A 302 -12.59 12.50 -8.60
N PRO A 303 -11.84 13.04 -7.62
CA PRO A 303 -12.22 14.25 -6.91
C PRO A 303 -12.32 15.42 -7.90
N ARG A 304 -13.53 15.96 -8.04
CA ARG A 304 -13.79 17.15 -8.88
C ARG A 304 -13.60 18.41 -8.05
N VAL A 305 -12.98 19.42 -8.66
CA VAL A 305 -12.76 20.74 -8.04
C VAL A 305 -14.08 21.41 -7.64
N LEU A 306 -15.19 21.06 -8.30
CA LEU A 306 -16.55 21.51 -7.99
C LEU A 306 -17.53 20.33 -8.03
N GLY A 307 -18.44 20.26 -7.05
CA GLY A 307 -19.55 19.28 -7.03
C GLY A 307 -19.24 17.96 -6.31
N HIS A 308 -18.92 18.01 -5.02
CA HIS A 308 -18.87 16.83 -4.17
C HIS A 308 -20.29 16.46 -3.71
N ASP A 309 -20.73 15.21 -3.95
CA ASP A 309 -21.92 14.65 -3.29
C ASP A 309 -21.59 14.35 -1.83
N SER A 310 -22.11 15.16 -0.92
CA SER A 310 -21.79 15.20 0.52
C SER A 310 -22.32 14.00 1.32
N THR A 311 -22.15 12.77 0.85
CA THR A 311 -22.58 11.55 1.57
C THR A 311 -21.47 10.80 2.31
N SER A 312 -20.23 11.29 2.32
CA SER A 312 -19.14 10.72 3.12
C SER A 312 -18.33 11.80 3.85
N ALA A 313 -18.98 12.56 4.72
CA ALA A 313 -18.29 13.49 5.61
C ALA A 313 -17.79 12.78 6.87
N ILE A 314 -16.49 12.46 6.92
CA ILE A 314 -15.73 12.54 8.17
C ILE A 314 -15.01 13.89 8.14
N ALA A 315 -15.27 14.68 9.17
CA ALA A 315 -15.00 16.11 9.24
C ALA A 315 -13.51 16.47 9.09
N GLY A 316 -13.25 17.43 8.19
CA GLY A 316 -12.01 18.20 8.10
C GLY A 316 -12.33 19.55 7.47
N ASP A 317 -12.28 20.60 8.30
CA ASP A 317 -12.60 22.00 8.00
C ASP A 317 -11.82 22.52 6.77
N ARG A 318 -12.47 22.60 5.60
CA ARG A 318 -11.95 23.31 4.43
C ARG A 318 -12.72 24.61 4.25
N ARG A 319 -12.31 25.64 5.00
CA ARG A 319 -12.70 27.01 4.68
C ARG A 319 -12.08 27.40 3.35
N ILE A 320 -12.93 27.93 2.46
CA ILE A 320 -12.52 28.68 1.27
C ILE A 320 -11.73 29.88 1.78
N THR A 321 -10.41 29.75 1.83
CA THR A 321 -9.54 30.84 2.25
C THR A 321 -9.12 31.57 0.98
N LYS A 322 -9.65 32.79 0.83
CA LYS A 322 -9.12 33.80 -0.10
C LYS A 322 -7.59 33.81 -0.06
N VAL A 323 -6.98 33.96 -1.22
CA VAL A 323 -5.56 34.27 -1.44
C VAL A 323 -5.07 35.25 -0.35
N PRO A 324 -4.06 34.89 0.47
CA PRO A 324 -3.46 35.82 1.40
C PRO A 324 -2.73 36.93 0.62
N LYS A 325 -3.35 38.12 0.55
CA LYS A 325 -2.66 39.36 0.23
C LYS A 325 -1.81 39.78 1.43
N CYS A 326 -0.59 39.27 1.53
CA CYS A 326 0.43 39.84 2.42
C CYS A 326 1.87 39.49 1.99
N VAL A 327 2.22 39.82 0.75
CA VAL A 327 3.61 40.16 0.38
C VAL A 327 3.55 41.43 -0.44
N LEU A 328 3.30 42.55 0.24
CA LEU A 328 3.53 43.91 -0.26
C LEU A 328 3.28 44.86 0.93
N ASN A 329 4.22 44.89 1.87
CA ASN A 329 4.57 46.12 2.55
C ASN A 329 5.97 45.98 3.15
N LYS A 330 6.93 46.62 2.48
CA LYS A 330 8.25 46.93 3.03
C LYS A 330 8.10 48.13 3.97
N ASN A 331 8.78 48.04 5.10
CA ASN A 331 9.31 49.12 5.96
C ASN A 331 8.41 49.70 7.07
N LEU A 332 8.83 49.40 8.32
CA LEU A 332 8.77 50.17 9.59
C LEU A 332 8.74 49.09 10.70
N LEU A 333 9.78 48.84 11.51
CA LEU A 333 10.55 49.74 12.36
C LEU A 333 11.82 49.04 12.85
N LYS A 334 12.89 49.83 13.00
CA LYS A 334 14.05 49.56 13.84
C LYS A 334 13.63 49.39 15.31
N ARG A 335 14.17 48.39 16.01
CA ARG A 335 14.61 48.44 17.44
C ARG A 335 15.17 47.07 17.85
N THR A 336 16.50 46.91 17.81
CA THR A 336 17.42 46.92 18.97
C THR A 336 17.26 45.74 19.93
N VAL A 337 18.21 44.81 19.79
CA VAL A 337 18.65 43.83 20.78
C VAL A 337 19.18 44.58 22.01
N LYS A 338 18.31 44.83 22.98
CA LYS A 338 18.60 45.22 24.37
C LYS A 338 17.24 45.33 25.01
N ASP A 339 16.78 44.26 25.66
CA ASP A 339 15.72 44.24 26.70
C ASP A 339 15.44 42.83 27.22
N ALA A 340 15.99 41.77 26.61
CA ALA A 340 15.90 40.40 27.15
C ALA A 340 16.84 40.09 28.34
N LYS A 341 17.41 41.10 29.02
CA LYS A 341 18.31 40.90 30.17
C LYS A 341 17.88 41.59 31.46
N LEU A 342 16.71 42.22 31.51
CA LEU A 342 16.26 42.92 32.73
C LEU A 342 15.19 42.18 33.55
N ASP A 343 14.58 41.12 33.04
CA ASP A 343 13.50 40.41 33.75
C ASP A 343 13.96 39.16 34.53
N ALA A 344 15.22 38.73 34.36
CA ALA A 344 15.80 37.65 35.16
C ALA A 344 16.37 38.11 36.52
N CYS A 345 16.47 39.42 36.77
CA CYS A 345 17.06 39.97 38.01
C CYS A 345 16.03 40.52 39.01
N LYS A 346 14.74 40.63 38.61
CA LYS A 346 13.66 41.10 39.49
C LYS A 346 12.89 40.00 40.20
N GLN A 347 13.03 38.73 39.79
CA GLN A 347 12.37 37.60 40.45
C GLN A 347 13.20 36.98 41.58
N THR A 348 14.52 37.21 41.63
CA THR A 348 15.40 36.65 42.68
C THR A 348 15.50 37.54 43.93
N ILE A 349 15.20 38.84 43.82
CA ILE A 349 15.28 39.78 44.96
C ILE A 349 13.99 39.77 45.82
N ASN A 350 12.84 39.47 45.23
CA ASN A 350 11.58 39.37 45.99
C ASN A 350 11.43 38.07 46.79
N ALA A 351 12.22 37.03 46.50
CA ALA A 351 12.24 35.78 47.27
C ALA A 351 13.16 35.83 48.51
N LEU A 352 14.09 36.79 48.59
CA LEU A 352 15.02 36.94 49.72
C LEU A 352 14.57 37.96 50.78
N MET A 353 13.45 38.67 50.55
CA MET A 353 12.91 39.67 51.49
C MET A 353 11.62 39.22 52.20
N GLN A 354 11.12 38.00 51.94
CA GLN A 354 9.96 37.44 52.66
C GLN A 354 10.32 36.47 53.80
N ASP A 355 11.60 36.18 54.02
CA ASP A 355 12.08 35.26 55.08
C ASP A 355 12.71 35.98 56.30
N GLN A 356 12.47 37.28 56.46
CA GLN A 356 12.97 38.06 57.61
C GLN A 356 11.89 38.78 58.43
N ASN A 357 10.61 38.44 58.24
CA ASN A 357 9.52 38.96 59.09
C ASN A 357 8.38 37.95 59.28
N ARG A 358 8.72 36.71 59.69
CA ARG A 358 7.76 35.85 60.38
C ARG A 358 8.42 34.87 61.34
#